data_AF-A0A524HRN8-F1
#
_entry.id   AF-A0A524HRN8-F1
#
_cell.length_a   1.000
_cell.length_b   1.000
_cell.length_c   1.000
_cell.angle_alpha   90.00
_cell.angle_beta   90.00
_cell.angle_gamma   90.00
#
_symmetry.space_group_name_H-M   'P 1'
#
loop_
_entity.id
_entity.type
_entity.pdbx_description
1 polymer ?
#
loop_
_entity_poly.entity_id
_entity_poly.type
_entity_poly.pdbx_seq_one_letter_code
_entity_poly.pdbx_strand_id
1 'polypeptide(L)' 'MAQHHIDTLKKLRAKVVEQRRAMALRQSMGSSQESVEHMVNIQTAIEAIDRAIADEQALAQIEADTAPNP' A
#
# COMPACT_ATOMS: atom_id res chain seq x y z
N MET A 1 -7.51 -16.91 5.52
CA MET A 1 -7.46 -16.29 4.17
C MET A 1 -7.05 -14.83 4.25
N ALA A 2 -7.60 -14.03 5.18
CA ALA A 2 -7.23 -12.63 5.40
C ALA A 2 -5.72 -12.37 5.55
N GLN A 3 -4.99 -13.18 6.34
CA GLN A 3 -3.54 -13.01 6.51
C GLN A 3 -2.75 -13.10 5.20
N HIS A 4 -3.12 -14.01 4.31
CA HIS A 4 -2.47 -14.15 3.00
C HIS A 4 -2.75 -12.93 2.09
N HIS A 5 -3.96 -12.38 2.17
CA HIS A 5 -4.33 -11.15 1.45
C HIS A 5 -3.55 -9.94 1.99
N ILE A 6 -3.47 -9.78 3.32
CA ILE A 6 -2.68 -8.74 3.98
C ILE A 6 -1.20 -8.85 3.57
N ASP A 7 -0.63 -10.04 3.55
CA ASP A 7 0.78 -10.24 3.15
C ASP A 7 1.00 -9.91 1.66
N THR A 8 0.02 -10.19 0.82
CA THR A 8 0.04 -9.83 -0.61
C THR A 8 -0.01 -8.31 -0.78
N LEU A 9 -0.89 -7.63 -0.04
CA LEU A 9 -1.00 -6.17 -0.04
C LEU A 9 0.28 -5.51 0.48
N LYS A 10 0.90 -6.04 1.53
CA LYS A 10 2.21 -5.57 2.04
C LYS A 10 3.32 -5.69 1.00
N LYS A 11 3.38 -6.81 0.27
CA LYS A 11 4.34 -6.99 -0.83
C LYS A 11 4.09 -6.00 -1.97
N LEU A 12 2.83 -5.78 -2.33
CA LEU A 12 2.46 -4.79 -3.34
C LEU A 12 2.88 -3.38 -2.91
N ARG A 13 2.58 -3.01 -1.66
CA ARG A 13 3.00 -1.74 -1.06
C ARG A 13 4.51 -1.53 -1.16
N ALA A 14 5.30 -2.54 -0.81
CA ALA A 14 6.76 -2.47 -0.88
C ALA A 14 7.24 -2.14 -2.30
N LYS A 15 6.69 -2.80 -3.33
CA LYS A 15 7.03 -2.53 -4.73
C LYS A 15 6.69 -1.10 -5.14
N VAL A 16 5.51 -0.60 -4.77
CA VAL A 16 5.08 0.76 -5.13
C VAL A 16 5.93 1.81 -4.40
N VAL A 17 6.32 1.56 -3.15
CA VAL A 17 7.25 2.43 -2.40
C VAL A 17 8.65 2.46 -3.04
N GLU A 18 9.16 1.33 -3.52
CA GLU A 18 10.41 1.27 -4.26
C GLU A 18 10.36 2.08 -5.56
N GLN A 19 9.25 1.97 -6.31
CA GLN A 19 9.01 2.79 -7.51
C GLN A 19 9.00 4.29 -7.16
N ARG A 20 8.32 4.68 -6.08
CA ARG A 20 8.32 6.07 -5.60
C ARG A 20 9.73 6.57 -5.29
N ARG A 21 10.55 5.76 -4.61
CA ARG A 21 11.95 6.12 -4.27
C ARG A 21 12.80 6.28 -5.53
N ALA A 22 12.68 5.36 -6.48
CA ALA A 22 13.39 5.45 -7.75
C ALA A 22 13.01 6.71 -8.54
N MET A 23 11.73 7.11 -8.50
CA MET A 23 11.25 8.34 -9.15
C MET A 23 11.71 9.60 -8.44
N ALA A 24 11.71 9.62 -7.11
CA ALA A 24 12.23 10.76 -6.35
C ALA A 24 13.72 11.02 -6.65
N LEU A 25 14.52 9.95 -6.77
CA LEU A 25 15.93 10.03 -7.17
C LEU A 25 16.10 10.57 -8.61
N ARG A 26 15.19 10.23 -9.52
CA ARG A 26 15.19 10.79 -10.88
C ARG A 26 14.79 12.27 -10.90
N GLN A 27 13.77 12.67 -10.13
CA GLN A 27 13.36 14.08 -10.03
C GLN A 27 14.47 14.99 -9.49
N SER A 28 15.31 14.51 -8.57
CA SER A 28 16.45 15.30 -8.08
C SER A 28 17.50 15.61 -9.15
N MET A 29 17.49 14.89 -10.29
CA MET A 29 18.36 15.15 -11.43
C MET A 29 17.71 16.01 -12.53
N GLY A 30 16.47 16.46 -12.31
CA GLY A 30 15.65 17.21 -13.27
C GLY A 30 14.22 16.68 -13.28
N SER A 31 13.23 17.57 -13.16
CA SER A 31 11.82 17.18 -13.07
C SER A 31 11.01 17.74 -14.24
N SER A 32 10.25 16.86 -14.91
CA SER A 32 9.18 17.25 -15.83
C SER A 32 7.84 17.29 -15.07
N GLN A 33 6.86 18.04 -15.60
CA GLN A 33 5.51 18.08 -15.05
C GLN A 33 4.87 16.68 -15.00
N GLU A 34 5.12 15.84 -16.01
CA GLU A 34 4.72 14.43 -16.06
C GLU A 34 5.30 13.59 -14.90
N SER A 35 6.54 13.89 -14.48
CA SER A 35 7.18 13.20 -13.34
C SER A 35 6.49 13.52 -12.01
N VAL A 36 5.90 14.71 -11.89
CA VAL A 36 5.16 15.14 -10.70
C VAL A 36 3.79 14.46 -10.65
N GLU A 37 3.04 14.45 -11.76
CA GLU A 37 1.77 13.72 -11.85
C GLU A 37 1.93 12.23 -11.55
N HIS A 38 2.95 11.60 -12.14
CA HIS A 38 3.20 10.19 -11.91
C HIS A 38 3.57 9.90 -10.43
N MET A 39 4.29 10.82 -9.76
CA MET A 39 4.57 10.70 -8.34
C MET A 39 3.31 10.82 -7.48
N VAL A 40 2.38 11.72 -7.83
CA VAL A 40 1.08 11.84 -7.15
C VAL A 40 0.24 10.57 -7.31
N ASN A 41 0.23 9.99 -8.51
CA ASN A 41 -0.47 8.73 -8.78
C ASN A 41 0.10 7.58 -7.95
N ILE A 42 1.44 7.47 -7.86
CA ILE A 42 2.10 6.47 -7.01
C ILE A 42 1.76 6.69 -5.53
N GLN A 43 1.75 7.92 -5.05
CA GLN A 43 1.38 8.23 -3.67
C GLN A 43 -0.08 7.84 -3.38
N THR A 44 -0.99 8.13 -4.31
CA THR A 44 -2.40 7.73 -4.22
C THR A 44 -2.56 6.21 -4.17
N ALA A 45 -1.78 5.47 -4.97
CA ALA A 45 -1.78 4.02 -4.95
C ALA A 45 -1.27 3.45 -3.61
N ILE A 46 -0.24 4.05 -3.01
CA ILE A 46 0.25 3.66 -1.67
C ILE A 46 -0.85 3.83 -0.63
N GLU A 47 -1.54 4.98 -0.65
CA GLU A 47 -2.62 5.26 0.31
C GLU A 47 -3.82 4.32 0.15
N ALA A 48 -4.15 3.94 -1.09
CA ALA A 48 -5.19 2.96 -1.35
C ALA A 48 -4.82 1.57 -0.80
N ILE A 49 -3.55 1.15 -0.98
CA ILE A 49 -3.06 -0.12 -0.42
C ILE A 49 -3.05 -0.08 1.10
N ASP A 50 -2.66 1.05 1.71
CA ASP A 50 -2.65 1.21 3.17
C ASP A 50 -4.06 1.12 3.77
N ARG A 51 -5.07 1.70 3.11
CA ARG A 51 -6.48 1.53 3.51
C ARG A 51 -6.94 0.09 3.38
N ALA A 52 -6.64 -0.57 2.26
CA ALA A 52 -7.01 -1.97 2.06
C ALA A 52 -6.39 -2.89 3.12
N ILE A 53 -5.15 -2.64 3.53
CA ILE A 53 -4.51 -3.39 4.64
C ILE A 53 -5.25 -3.15 5.94
N ALA A 54 -5.59 -1.90 6.26
CA ALA A 54 -6.29 -1.55 7.50
C ALA A 54 -7.69 -2.18 7.56
N ASP A 55 -8.42 -2.18 6.45
CA ASP A 55 -9.74 -2.80 6.33
C ASP A 55 -9.67 -4.31 6.55
N GLU A 56 -8.73 -4.99 5.88
CA GLU A 56 -8.51 -6.44 6.05
C GLU A 56 -8.07 -6.80 7.48
N GLN A 57 -7.27 -5.94 8.13
CA GLN A 57 -6.89 -6.12 9.54
C GLN A 57 -8.08 -5.95 10.49
N ALA A 58 -8.94 -4.95 10.24
CA ALA A 58 -10.13 -4.73 11.04
C ALA A 58 -11.12 -5.90 10.91
N LEU A 59 -11.31 -6.41 9.69
CA LEU A 59 -12.15 -7.60 9.44
C LEU A 59 -11.59 -8.83 10.15
N ALA A 60 -10.28 -9.08 10.05
CA ALA A 60 -9.65 -10.20 10.74
C ALA A 60 -9.78 -10.12 12.28
N GLN A 61 -9.73 -8.91 12.85
CA GLN A 61 -9.93 -8.69 14.28
C GLN A 61 -11.38 -8.97 14.69
N ILE A 62 -12.36 -8.50 13.91
CA ILE A 62 -13.78 -8.76 14.17
C ILE A 62 -14.08 -10.27 14.12
N GLU A 63 -13.52 -10.99 13.15
CA GLU A 63 -13.66 -12.46 13.06
C GLU A 63 -13.04 -13.17 14.27
N ALA A 64 -11.90 -12.70 14.76
CA ALA A 64 -11.25 -13.26 15.95
C ALA A 64 -12.06 -13.01 17.23
N ASP A 65 -12.67 -11.83 17.38
CA ASP A 65 -13.44 -11.43 18.55
C ASP A 65 -14.85 -12.06 18.58
N THR A 66 -15.38 -12.49 17.43
CA THR A 66 -16.70 -13.11 17.29
C THR A 66 -16.66 -14.64 17.25
N ALA A 67 -15.47 -15.24 17.22
CA ALA A 67 -15.31 -16.69 17.31
C ALA A 67 -15.71 -17.19 18.73
N PRO A 68 -16.71 -18.09 18.86
CA PRO A 68 -17.09 -18.63 20.17
C PRO A 68 -15.92 -19.44 20.74
N ASN A 69 -15.62 -19.20 22.01
CA ASN A 69 -14.63 -19.98 22.78
C ASN A 69 -15.03 -21.47 22.75
N PRO A 70 -14.06 -22.40 22.55
CA PRO A 70 -14.33 -23.84 22.55
C PRO A 70 -14.80 -24.37 23.91
#